data_AF-A0A655AT45-F1
#
_entry.id   AF-A0A655AT45-F1
#
_cell.length_a   1.000
_cell.length_b   1.000
_cell.length_c   1.000
_cell.angle_alpha   90.00
_cell.angle_beta   90.00
_cell.angle_gamma   90.00
#
_symmetry.space_group_name_H-M   'P 1'
#
loop_
_entity.id
_entity.type
_entity.pdbx_description
1 polymer ?
#
loop_
_entity_poly.entity_id
_entity_poly.type
_entity_poly.pdbx_seq_one_letter_code
_entity_poly.pdbx_strand_id
1 'polypeptide(L)' 'MLACVFNFAGAEHRDYRLGLPRAGRWREVLNTDATIYHGSGIGNLGGVDATDDPWHGRPASAVLVLPPTSALWLTPA' A
#
# COMPACT_ATOMS: atom_id res chain seq x y z
N MET A 1 -12.67 -7.09 1.75
CA MET A 1 -11.66 -6.81 2.80
C MET A 1 -10.85 -5.62 2.35
N LEU A 2 -10.47 -4.73 3.26
CA LEU A 2 -9.74 -3.51 2.92
C LEU A 2 -8.53 -3.38 3.85
N ALA A 3 -7.36 -3.13 3.30
CA ALA A 3 -6.19 -2.68 4.04
C ALA A 3 -6.03 -1.19 3.78
N CYS A 4 -6.01 -0.39 4.85
CA CYS A 4 -5.86 1.06 4.79
C CYS A 4 -4.53 1.44 5.42
N VAL A 5 -3.66 2.11 4.66
CA VAL A 5 -2.36 2.59 5.12
C VAL A 5 -2.28 4.09 4.94
N PHE A 6 -1.66 4.75 5.90
CA PHE A 6 -1.48 6.19 5.92
C PHE A 6 -0.01 6.50 6.14
N ASN A 7 0.55 7.37 5.30
CA ASN A 7 1.83 8.02 5.55
C ASN A 7 1.57 9.46 5.95
N PHE A 8 1.75 9.80 7.23
CA PHE A 8 1.63 11.18 7.71
C PHE A 8 2.97 11.91 7.78
N ALA A 9 4.07 11.28 7.35
CA ALA A 9 5.34 11.96 7.18
C ALA A 9 5.37 12.78 5.88
N GLY A 10 6.17 13.84 5.87
CA GLY A 10 6.46 14.63 4.66
C GLY A 10 7.44 13.96 3.69
N ALA A 11 7.88 12.73 3.98
CA ALA A 11 8.84 11.97 3.17
C ALA A 11 8.20 10.70 2.59
N GLU A 12 8.71 10.28 1.43
CA GLU A 12 8.35 9.03 0.76
C GLU A 12 8.97 7.82 1.47
N HIS A 13 8.25 6.70 1.52
CA HIS A 13 8.79 5.39 1.93
C HIS A 13 8.69 4.38 0.79
N ARG A 14 9.82 3.95 0.21
CA ARG A 14 9.84 3.09 -0.99
C ARG A 14 9.72 1.59 -0.72
N ASP A 15 10.14 1.15 0.46
CA ASP A 15 10.20 -0.28 0.83
C ASP A 15 9.43 -0.55 2.13
N TYR A 16 8.25 0.06 2.27
CA TYR A 16 7.46 -0.12 3.47
C TYR A 16 6.77 -1.48 3.47
N ARG A 17 7.12 -2.35 4.43
CA ARG A 17 6.48 -3.66 4.57
C ARG A 17 5.21 -3.60 5.40
N LEU A 18 4.11 -4.10 4.84
CA LEU A 18 2.80 -4.16 5.48
C LEU A 18 2.36 -5.61 5.67
N GLY A 19 2.00 -5.98 6.90
CA GLY A 19 1.35 -7.25 7.19
C GLY A 19 -0.09 -7.31 6.66
N LEU A 20 -0.42 -8.37 5.94
CA LEU A 20 -1.70 -8.60 5.29
C LEU A 20 -2.27 -9.98 5.67
N PRO A 21 -3.60 -10.14 5.71
CA PRO A 21 -4.24 -11.38 6.17
C PRO A 21 -4.15 -12.55 5.18
N ARG A 22 -3.74 -12.33 3.93
CA ARG A 22 -3.50 -13.38 2.92
C ARG A 22 -2.50 -12.93 1.86
N ALA A 23 -1.78 -13.89 1.30
CA ALA A 23 -0.95 -13.69 0.12
C ALA A 23 -1.80 -13.48 -1.15
N GLY A 24 -1.12 -13.18 -2.25
CA GLY A 24 -1.70 -12.89 -3.57
C GLY A 24 -1.75 -11.40 -3.90
N ARG A 25 -2.36 -11.07 -5.03
CA ARG A 25 -2.44 -9.70 -5.53
C ARG A 25 -3.43 -8.87 -4.70
N TRP A 26 -2.99 -7.68 -4.31
CA TRP A 26 -3.81 -6.65 -3.69
C TRP A 26 -3.86 -5.43 -4.60
N ARG A 27 -5.05 -5.10 -5.10
CA ARG A 27 -5.29 -3.96 -6.00
C ARG A 27 -5.41 -2.67 -5.19
N GLU A 28 -4.72 -1.63 -5.63
CA GLU A 28 -4.85 -0.27 -5.13
C GLU A 28 -6.20 0.31 -5.58
N VAL A 29 -7.10 0.58 -4.63
CA VAL A 29 -8.45 1.11 -4.90
C VAL A 29 -8.56 2.59 -4.57
N LEU A 30 -7.66 3.10 -3.73
CA LEU A 30 -7.50 4.52 -3.46
C LEU A 30 -6.02 4.82 -3.30
N ASN A 31 -5.60 5.91 -3.93
CA ASN A 31 -4.33 6.56 -3.68
C ASN A 31 -4.57 8.07 -3.68
N THR A 32 -4.50 8.71 -2.52
CA THR A 32 -4.76 10.16 -2.41
C THR A 32 -3.66 11.01 -3.03
N ASP A 33 -2.49 10.43 -3.33
CA ASP A 33 -1.43 11.09 -4.07
C ASP A 33 -1.57 10.93 -5.60
N ALA A 34 -2.64 10.29 -6.09
CA ALA A 34 -2.88 10.20 -7.52
C ALA A 34 -3.03 11.58 -8.18
N THR A 35 -2.56 11.70 -9.42
CA THR A 35 -2.57 12.97 -10.18
C THR A 35 -3.96 13.55 -10.42
N ILE A 36 -5.00 12.69 -10.45
CA ILE A 36 -6.41 13.13 -10.53
C ILE A 36 -6.87 13.91 -9.29
N TYR A 37 -6.16 13.77 -8.17
CA TYR A 37 -6.36 14.54 -6.94
C TYR A 37 -5.31 15.64 -6.77
N HIS A 38 -4.54 15.95 -7.83
CA HIS A 38 -3.40 16.87 -7.80
C HIS A 38 -2.24 16.44 -6.88
N GLY A 39 -2.15 15.14 -6.57
CA GLY A 39 -0.97 14.58 -5.92
C GLY A 39 0.20 14.36 -6.88
N SER A 40 1.31 13.81 -6.37
CA SER A 40 2.55 13.63 -7.13
C SER A 40 2.54 12.46 -8.11
N GLY A 41 1.58 11.54 -7.97
CA GLY A 41 1.44 10.34 -8.79
C GLY A 41 2.33 9.17 -8.35
N ILE A 42 2.95 9.25 -7.17
CA ILE A 42 3.71 8.14 -6.60
C ILE A 42 2.72 7.07 -6.13
N GLY A 43 3.08 5.79 -6.29
CA GLY A 43 2.23 4.69 -5.85
C GLY A 43 2.72 3.33 -6.36
N ASN A 44 1.83 2.34 -6.32
CA ASN A 44 2.18 0.94 -6.55
C ASN A 44 1.73 0.42 -7.92
N LEU A 45 1.59 1.31 -8.91
CA LEU A 45 1.24 0.95 -10.30
C LEU A 45 0.00 0.04 -10.38
N GLY A 46 -1.02 0.33 -9.56
CA GLY A 46 -2.30 -0.38 -9.53
C GLY A 46 -2.38 -1.53 -8.50
N GLY A 47 -1.30 -1.92 -7.84
CA GLY A 47 -1.37 -2.88 -6.74
C GLY A 47 -0.04 -3.52 -6.35
N VAL A 48 -0.07 -4.31 -5.28
CA VAL A 48 1.10 -5.00 -4.73
C VAL A 48 0.85 -6.50 -4.62
N ASP A 49 1.93 -7.27 -4.66
CA ASP A 49 1.88 -8.71 -4.46
C ASP A 49 2.29 -9.04 -3.03
N ALA A 50 1.36 -9.66 -2.30
CA ALA A 50 1.62 -10.17 -0.97
C ALA A 50 2.16 -11.59 -1.05
N THR A 51 3.22 -11.89 -0.30
CA THR A 51 3.80 -13.22 -0.16
C THR A 51 3.47 -13.81 1.21
N ASP A 52 3.66 -15.11 1.39
CA ASP A 52 3.50 -15.82 2.67
C ASP A 52 4.67 -15.55 3.65
N ASP A 53 5.16 -14.30 3.68
CA ASP A 53 6.17 -13.82 4.62
C ASP A 53 5.48 -13.08 5.77
N PRO A 54 5.42 -13.65 6.99
CA PRO A 54 4.66 -13.06 8.09
C PRO A 54 5.21 -11.71 8.54
N TRP A 55 4.31 -10.76 8.79
CA TRP A 55 4.67 -9.42 9.29
C TRP A 55 3.53 -8.79 10.09
N HIS A 56 3.83 -7.92 11.06
CA HIS A 56 2.84 -7.29 11.95
C HIS A 56 1.81 -8.27 12.58
N GLY A 57 2.22 -9.50 12.88
CA GLY A 57 1.32 -10.54 13.41
C GLY A 57 0.29 -11.08 12.40
N ARG A 58 0.53 -10.89 11.11
CA ARG A 58 -0.29 -11.38 9.99
C ARG A 58 0.47 -12.45 9.19
N PRO A 59 -0.24 -13.39 8.55
CA PRO A 59 0.39 -14.53 7.87
C PRO A 59 1.10 -14.17 6.55
N ALA A 60 0.75 -13.04 5.94
CA ALA A 60 1.34 -12.58 4.68
C ALA A 60 1.82 -11.13 4.81
N SER A 61 2.61 -10.66 3.86
CA SER A 61 2.99 -9.26 3.76
C SER A 61 3.29 -8.83 2.34
N ALA A 62 3.23 -7.53 2.08
CA ALA A 62 3.65 -6.92 0.83
C ALA A 62 4.60 -5.76 1.11
N VAL A 63 5.45 -5.44 0.13
CA VAL A 63 6.30 -4.23 0.14
C VAL A 63 5.61 -3.17 -0.71
N LEU A 64 5.52 -1.95 -0.20
CA LEU A 64 4.81 -0.84 -0.80
C LEU A 64 5.69 0.39 -0.91
N VAL A 65 5.40 1.18 -1.94
CA VAL A 65 5.76 2.59 -2.00
C VAL A 65 4.62 3.39 -1.38
N LEU A 66 4.94 4.19 -0.35
CA LEU A 66 4.05 5.14 0.30
C LEU A 66 4.46 6.58 -0.04
N PRO A 67 3.62 7.33 -0.76
CA PRO A 67 3.86 8.75 -1.02
C PRO A 67 3.85 9.59 0.26
N PRO A 68 4.49 10.77 0.29
CA PRO A 68 4.36 11.72 1.39
C PRO A 68 2.90 12.09 1.68
N THR A 69 2.54 12.25 2.96
CA THR A 69 1.23 12.80 3.38
C THR A 69 0.03 12.19 2.66
N SER A 70 -0.03 10.85 2.56
CA SER A 70 -0.97 10.14 1.70
C SER A 70 -1.72 9.01 2.41
N ALA A 71 -2.84 8.60 1.81
CA ALA A 71 -3.56 7.38 2.17
C ALA A 71 -3.67 6.44 0.96
N LEU A 72 -3.34 5.16 1.19
CA LEU A 72 -3.48 4.08 0.21
C LEU A 72 -4.44 3.02 0.74
N TRP A 73 -5.45 2.66 -0.05
CA TRP A 73 -6.35 1.56 0.28
C TRP A 73 -6.21 0.43 -0.74
N LEU A 74 -6.18 -0.79 -0.23
CA LEU A 74 -5.95 -2.01 -1.01
C LEU A 74 -7.05 -3.04 -0.73
N THR A 75 -7.51 -3.71 -1.79
CA THR A 75 -8.40 -4.88 -1.69
C THR A 75 -7.72 -6.10 -2.30
N PRO A 76 -7.95 -7.32 -1.78
CA PRO A 76 -7.57 -8.52 -2.50
C PRO A 76 -8.20 -8.52 -3.90
N ALA A 77 -7.42 -8.93 -4.90
CA ALA A 77 -7.93 -9.26 -6.23
C ALA A 77 -8.74 -10.57 -6.20
#